data_AF-A0AB34GJR3-F1
#
_entry.id   AF-A0AB34GJR3-F1
#
_cell.length_a   1.000
_cell.length_b   1.000
_cell.length_c   1.000
_cell.angle_alpha   90.00
_cell.angle_beta   90.00
_cell.angle_gamma   90.00
#
_symmetry.space_group_name_H-M   'P 1'
#
loop_
_entity.id
_entity.type
_entity.pdbx_description
1 polymer ?
#
loop_
_entity_poly.entity_id
_entity_poly.type
_entity_poly.pdbx_seq_one_letter_code
_entity_poly.pdbx_strand_id
1 'polypeptide(L)'
;MLLLPSAADGQGTAITHALTSEVLPQTGRGASSFCPRSFFLVSRLLTHGLGGGVRDRTLQYPKKELEDKKELSEESEDEELQLEEFPMLKTLDPKDWKNQDHYAVLGLGHVRYKATQRQIKAAHKAMVLKHHPDKRKAAGEPIKEGDNDYFTCITKAYEMLSDPVKRRAFNSVDPTFDNSVPSKSEAKDNFFEVFSPVFERNSRYNFDSWREFSYLDEEEKEKAECRDERRWIEKQNRATRAQRKKEEMNRIRTLVDNAYSCDPRIKKFKEEEKAKKEAEKKAKAEAKRKEQEAKEKQRQAELEAARLAKEKEEEEVRQQALLAKKEKDIQKKAIKKERQKLRNSCKVRQTTWNHFSDNEAERVKMMEEVEKLCDRLELARYNCRAAIEEINEQIRKEKEEAEARMRQASKNAEKSTGGGGNGSKHWSEDDLQLLIKAVNLFPAGTNSRWEVIANYMNIHSSSGVKRTAKDVIGKAKSLQKLDPHQKDDINKKAFDKFKKEHGVVCQADNATPSERFEGNEILFFYE
;
A
#
# COMPACT_ATOMS: atom_id res chain seq x y z
N MET A 1 -27.57 61.45 -5.33
CA MET A 1 -26.90 62.68 -4.83
C MET A 1 -25.84 62.21 -3.84
N LEU A 2 -24.52 62.35 -3.99
CA LEU A 2 -23.61 62.98 -4.96
C LEU A 2 -22.33 62.10 -4.90
N LEU A 3 -21.89 61.56 -6.03
CA LEU A 3 -20.66 61.93 -6.77
C LEU A 3 -19.36 61.21 -6.32
N LEU A 4 -18.93 60.28 -7.20
CA LEU A 4 -17.53 59.98 -7.52
C LEU A 4 -16.83 61.20 -8.14
N PRO A 5 -15.49 61.25 -8.15
CA PRO A 5 -14.71 60.86 -9.35
C PRO A 5 -13.42 60.09 -8.96
N SER A 6 -12.78 59.16 -9.67
CA SER A 6 -12.48 58.82 -11.08
C SER A 6 -11.45 59.70 -11.82
N ALA A 7 -10.50 58.98 -12.48
CA ALA A 7 -9.47 59.36 -13.46
C ALA A 7 -8.17 60.02 -12.90
N ALA A 8 -6.95 59.82 -13.44
CA ALA A 8 -6.46 59.26 -14.72
C ALA A 8 -4.96 58.85 -14.53
N ASP A 9 -4.50 57.72 -15.06
CA ASP A 9 -3.70 57.52 -16.29
C ASP A 9 -2.31 58.17 -16.38
N GLY A 10 -1.30 57.35 -16.73
CA GLY A 10 -0.14 57.85 -17.50
C GLY A 10 1.19 57.09 -17.39
N GLN A 11 1.41 56.13 -18.31
CA GLN A 11 2.66 55.84 -19.07
C GLN A 11 3.96 55.52 -18.28
N GLY A 12 4.73 54.46 -18.48
CA GLY A 12 4.96 53.58 -19.63
C GLY A 12 6.47 53.53 -19.92
N THR A 13 7.13 52.38 -19.77
CA THR A 13 8.18 51.81 -20.67
C THR A 13 8.85 50.58 -20.05
N ALA A 14 8.99 49.55 -20.88
CA ALA A 14 9.59 48.26 -20.60
C ALA A 14 11.06 48.24 -21.01
N ILE A 15 11.94 47.58 -20.25
CA ILE A 15 13.14 46.92 -20.79
C ILE A 15 13.34 45.58 -20.05
N THR A 16 13.40 44.55 -20.87
CA THR A 16 13.76 43.15 -20.66
C THR A 16 15.20 42.95 -20.17
N HIS A 17 15.46 41.96 -19.30
CA HIS A 17 16.46 40.91 -19.58
C HIS A 17 16.32 39.75 -18.57
N ALA A 18 16.28 38.54 -19.14
CA ALA A 18 16.25 37.26 -18.46
C ALA A 18 17.61 36.92 -17.84
N LEU A 19 17.60 36.15 -16.74
CA LEU A 19 18.61 35.12 -16.45
C LEU A 19 18.00 34.01 -15.58
N THR A 20 18.40 32.81 -15.93
CA THR A 20 17.88 31.47 -15.59
C THR A 20 18.71 30.78 -14.51
N SER A 21 18.20 29.62 -14.06
CA SER A 21 18.79 28.55 -13.22
C SER A 21 18.81 28.83 -11.70
N GLU A 22 18.50 27.90 -10.80
CA GLU A 22 18.54 26.44 -10.86
C GLU A 22 17.74 25.88 -9.66
N VAL A 23 16.85 24.90 -9.89
CA VAL A 23 16.10 24.18 -8.84
C VAL A 23 16.51 22.70 -8.93
N LEU A 24 17.07 22.16 -7.84
CA LEU A 24 17.40 20.74 -7.69
C LEU A 24 16.64 20.14 -6.47
N PRO A 25 16.12 18.91 -6.59
CA PRO A 25 15.30 18.26 -5.56
C PRO A 25 16.14 17.40 -4.62
N GLN A 26 15.80 17.37 -3.32
CA GLN A 26 16.43 16.46 -2.36
C GLN A 26 15.70 15.12 -2.30
N THR A 27 16.42 14.07 -2.70
CA THR A 27 16.10 12.66 -2.47
C THR A 27 16.65 12.20 -1.12
N GLY A 28 15.86 11.40 -0.39
CA GLY A 28 16.24 10.81 0.89
C GLY A 28 17.36 9.77 0.81
N ARG A 29 18.04 9.57 1.94
CA ARG A 29 18.88 8.41 2.24
C ARG A 29 18.69 8.00 3.70
N GLY A 30 18.26 6.75 3.88
CA GLY A 30 18.41 6.03 5.13
C GLY A 30 19.85 5.55 5.29
N ALA A 31 20.36 5.59 6.52
CA ALA A 31 21.65 5.04 6.88
C ALA A 31 21.46 3.67 7.53
N SER A 32 21.96 2.62 6.87
CA SER A 32 22.21 1.30 7.44
C SER A 32 23.71 1.04 7.32
N SER A 33 24.43 1.02 8.43
CA SER A 33 25.85 0.66 8.50
C SER A 33 25.99 -0.84 8.67
N PHE A 34 26.43 -1.52 7.61
CA PHE A 34 26.90 -2.91 7.63
C PHE A 34 28.43 -2.90 7.46
N CYS A 35 29.14 -3.65 8.30
CA CYS A 35 30.59 -3.84 8.29
C CYS A 35 31.11 -4.47 6.98
N PRO A 36 32.37 -4.18 6.58
CA PRO A 36 33.12 -5.06 5.71
C PRO A 36 34.26 -5.79 6.44
N ARG A 37 34.29 -7.11 6.26
CA ARG A 37 35.39 -8.03 6.57
C ARG A 37 36.15 -8.27 5.27
N SER A 38 37.46 -8.01 5.21
CA SER A 38 38.36 -8.46 4.13
C SER A 38 39.78 -8.56 4.72
N PHE A 39 40.27 -9.77 4.99
CA PHE A 39 41.22 -10.52 4.14
C PHE A 39 42.51 -9.74 3.84
N PHE A 40 43.56 -10.00 4.63
CA PHE A 40 44.93 -9.65 4.30
C PHE A 40 45.68 -10.88 3.79
N LEU A 41 46.26 -10.71 2.61
CA LEU A 41 47.04 -11.68 1.88
C LEU A 41 48.51 -11.63 2.34
N VAL A 42 49.11 -12.81 2.28
CA VAL A 42 50.49 -13.15 2.65
C VAL A 42 51.50 -12.41 1.78
N SER A 43 52.58 -11.90 2.39
CA SER A 43 53.86 -11.69 1.69
C SER A 43 55.01 -12.04 2.61
N ARG A 44 55.81 -12.99 2.14
CA ARG A 44 56.98 -13.60 2.75
C ARG A 44 58.18 -13.18 1.91
N LEU A 45 59.21 -12.59 2.50
CA LEU A 45 60.54 -12.58 1.90
C LEU A 45 61.64 -12.72 2.95
N LEU A 46 62.63 -13.48 2.54
CA LEU A 46 63.70 -14.16 3.26
C LEU A 46 64.91 -13.24 3.51
N THR A 47 65.56 -13.36 4.66
CA THR A 47 67.04 -13.33 4.78
C THR A 47 67.48 -14.22 5.96
N HIS A 48 68.45 -15.09 5.71
CA HIS A 48 69.03 -16.08 6.61
C HIS A 48 70.07 -15.47 7.58
N GLY A 49 70.29 -16.13 8.74
CA GLY A 49 71.64 -16.32 9.29
C GLY A 49 71.86 -16.04 10.79
N LEU A 50 71.82 -17.11 11.60
CA LEU A 50 72.67 -17.47 12.77
C LEU A 50 72.97 -16.45 13.90
N GLY A 51 72.72 -16.87 15.14
CA GLY A 51 73.39 -16.35 16.34
C GLY A 51 72.50 -16.31 17.57
N GLY A 52 72.86 -17.05 18.62
CA GLY A 52 72.01 -17.30 19.79
C GLY A 52 72.04 -16.24 20.87
N GLY A 53 71.19 -16.46 21.88
CA GLY A 53 71.37 -15.98 23.23
C GLY A 53 70.50 -14.81 23.67
N VAL A 54 69.92 -15.02 24.86
CA VAL A 54 69.36 -14.03 25.79
C VAL A 54 67.85 -13.81 25.71
N ARG A 55 67.23 -14.17 26.84
CA ARG A 55 65.83 -14.05 27.21
C ARG A 55 65.50 -12.57 27.35
N ASP A 56 64.42 -12.11 26.73
CA ASP A 56 63.81 -10.84 27.10
C ASP A 56 62.34 -11.04 27.47
N ARG A 57 62.08 -11.00 28.78
CA ARG A 57 60.75 -11.07 29.38
C ARG A 57 60.24 -9.64 29.43
N THR A 58 59.53 -9.20 28.40
CA THR A 58 58.89 -7.88 28.41
C THR A 58 57.46 -7.96 28.92
N LEU A 59 57.21 -7.13 29.93
CA LEU A 59 56.00 -6.94 30.72
C LEU A 59 54.79 -6.55 29.86
N GLN A 60 53.73 -7.36 29.93
CA GLN A 60 52.36 -6.89 29.73
C GLN A 60 51.80 -6.55 31.12
N TYR A 61 51.13 -5.40 31.23
CA TYR A 61 50.42 -4.78 32.38
C TYR A 61 51.10 -3.51 32.90
N PRO A 62 50.48 -2.33 32.62
CA PRO A 62 50.04 -1.48 33.73
C PRO A 62 48.76 -0.64 33.43
N LYS A 63 47.83 -1.10 32.59
CA LYS A 63 46.61 -0.31 32.29
C LYS A 63 45.52 -0.44 33.37
N LYS A 64 45.42 -1.62 34.00
CA LYS A 64 44.36 -1.92 34.98
C LYS A 64 44.62 -1.31 36.36
N GLU A 65 45.87 -1.34 36.81
CA GLU A 65 46.27 -0.70 38.08
C GLU A 65 46.13 0.83 38.05
N LEU A 66 46.21 1.45 36.86
CA LEU A 66 46.03 2.89 36.71
C LEU A 66 44.56 3.30 36.77
N GLU A 67 43.65 2.44 36.30
CA GLU A 67 42.20 2.59 36.47
C GLU A 67 41.80 2.36 37.93
N ASP A 68 42.35 1.34 38.59
CA ASP A 68 42.12 1.05 40.01
C ASP A 68 42.67 2.18 40.93
N LYS A 69 43.81 2.78 40.58
CA LYS A 69 44.36 3.95 41.30
C LYS A 69 43.58 5.23 41.06
N LYS A 70 42.94 5.37 39.90
CA LYS A 70 42.10 6.53 39.59
C LYS A 70 40.76 6.46 40.33
N GLU A 71 40.21 5.25 40.51
CA GLU A 71 39.05 5.04 41.40
C GLU A 71 39.39 5.30 42.88
N LEU A 72 40.63 5.04 43.32
CA LEU A 72 41.07 5.28 44.70
C LEU A 72 41.27 6.77 45.03
N SER A 73 41.58 7.63 44.05
CA SER A 73 41.83 9.06 44.31
C SER A 73 40.57 9.93 44.44
N GLU A 74 39.40 9.39 44.11
CA GLU A 74 38.11 10.09 44.25
C GLU A 74 37.37 9.70 45.56
N GLU A 75 38.08 9.13 46.55
CA GLU A 75 37.57 8.68 47.85
C GLU A 75 37.55 9.74 48.98
N SER A 76 37.49 11.05 48.68
CA SER A 76 37.54 12.08 49.76
C SER A 76 36.42 13.11 49.79
N GLU A 77 35.30 12.84 49.12
CA GLU A 77 34.06 13.56 49.42
C GLU A 77 33.20 12.66 50.31
N ASP A 78 33.48 12.71 51.62
CA ASP A 78 32.65 12.13 52.68
C ASP A 78 31.33 12.93 52.75
N GLU A 79 30.39 12.61 51.84
CA GLU A 79 28.98 12.85 52.15
C GLU A 79 28.67 12.00 53.39
N GLU A 80 28.39 12.66 54.51
CA GLU A 80 27.93 12.03 55.74
C GLU A 80 26.67 11.22 55.43
N LEU A 81 26.86 9.92 55.19
CA LEU A 81 25.76 9.00 54.90
C LEU A 81 24.89 8.91 56.15
N GLN A 82 23.73 9.56 56.09
CA GLN A 82 22.70 9.48 57.12
C GLN A 82 22.09 8.07 57.12
N LEU A 83 22.78 7.12 57.74
CA LEU A 83 22.28 5.77 57.92
C LEU A 83 21.18 5.78 58.99
N GLU A 84 19.98 5.40 58.59
CA GLU A 84 18.87 5.22 59.54
C GLU A 84 19.03 3.88 60.25
N GLU A 85 18.91 3.89 61.57
CA GLU A 85 18.93 2.67 62.34
C GLU A 85 17.63 1.90 62.09
N PHE A 86 17.74 0.72 61.47
CA PHE A 86 16.58 -0.13 61.20
C PHE A 86 16.04 -0.70 62.52
N PRO A 87 14.84 -0.28 62.99
CA PRO A 87 14.39 -0.55 64.36
C PRO A 87 14.24 -2.04 64.69
N MET A 88 14.03 -2.88 63.67
CA MET A 88 13.75 -4.32 63.79
C MET A 88 14.95 -5.20 63.42
N LEU A 89 16.15 -4.63 63.24
CA LEU A 89 17.31 -5.37 62.73
C LEU A 89 17.66 -6.61 63.58
N LYS A 90 17.66 -6.45 64.90
CA LYS A 90 18.03 -7.52 65.85
C LYS A 90 16.97 -8.64 65.94
N THR A 91 15.74 -8.37 65.49
CA THR A 91 14.62 -9.33 65.51
C THR A 91 14.49 -10.15 64.23
N LEU A 92 15.28 -9.83 63.19
CA LEU A 92 15.22 -10.54 61.92
C LEU A 92 15.71 -11.99 62.05
N ASP A 93 15.04 -12.89 61.32
CA ASP A 93 15.45 -14.28 61.17
C ASP A 93 16.26 -14.44 59.86
N PRO A 94 17.52 -14.92 59.92
CA PRO A 94 18.32 -15.21 58.73
C PRO A 94 17.67 -16.17 57.73
N LYS A 95 16.77 -17.06 58.17
CA LYS A 95 16.10 -18.01 57.27
C LYS A 95 15.10 -17.32 56.34
N ASP A 96 14.53 -16.20 56.78
CA ASP A 96 13.55 -15.42 56.04
C ASP A 96 14.17 -14.23 55.29
N TRP A 97 15.46 -14.30 54.94
CA TRP A 97 16.17 -13.20 54.29
C TRP A 97 15.54 -12.77 52.96
N LYS A 98 14.89 -13.69 52.22
CA LYS A 98 14.26 -13.40 50.92
C LYS A 98 13.04 -12.45 51.01
N ASN A 99 12.41 -12.34 52.18
CA ASN A 99 11.26 -11.46 52.37
C ASN A 99 11.62 -10.14 53.07
N GLN A 100 12.90 -9.95 53.40
CA GLN A 100 13.39 -8.76 54.09
C GLN A 100 13.69 -7.62 53.12
N ASP A 101 13.51 -6.39 53.59
CA ASP A 101 13.94 -5.21 52.86
C ASP A 101 15.46 -5.02 53.00
N HIS A 102 16.21 -5.50 52.01
CA HIS A 102 17.67 -5.41 51.99
C HIS A 102 18.21 -3.98 52.07
N TYR A 103 17.47 -2.97 51.58
CA TYR A 103 17.91 -1.57 51.72
C TYR A 103 17.74 -1.10 53.16
N ALA A 104 16.62 -1.43 53.80
CA ALA A 104 16.38 -1.11 55.20
C ALA A 104 17.40 -1.81 56.12
N VAL A 105 17.72 -3.08 55.85
CA VAL A 105 18.74 -3.84 56.60
C VAL A 105 20.11 -3.16 56.57
N LEU A 106 20.49 -2.51 55.46
CA LEU A 106 21.75 -1.75 55.36
C LEU A 106 21.65 -0.30 55.84
N GLY A 107 20.49 0.15 56.35
CA GLY A 107 20.27 1.55 56.75
C GLY A 107 20.06 2.53 55.58
N LEU A 108 19.79 1.99 54.38
CA LEU A 108 19.52 2.74 53.14
C LEU A 108 18.02 2.78 52.79
N GLY A 109 17.15 2.62 53.79
CA GLY A 109 15.69 2.55 53.62
C GLY A 109 15.08 3.78 52.94
N HIS A 110 15.65 4.97 53.16
CA HIS A 110 15.21 6.23 52.56
C HIS A 110 15.67 6.39 51.09
N VAL A 111 16.85 5.86 50.72
CA VAL A 111 17.38 5.96 49.34
C VAL A 111 16.87 4.83 48.43
N ARG A 112 16.71 3.62 48.99
CA ARG A 112 16.28 2.39 48.29
C ARG A 112 17.02 2.18 46.96
N TYR A 113 16.27 2.00 45.87
CA TYR A 113 16.77 1.74 44.53
C TYR A 113 17.64 2.86 43.94
N LYS A 114 17.59 4.08 44.49
CA LYS A 114 18.42 5.21 44.05
C LYS A 114 19.86 5.13 44.60
N ALA A 115 20.12 4.24 45.56
CA ALA A 115 21.43 4.15 46.22
C ALA A 115 22.54 3.80 45.23
N THR A 116 23.67 4.51 45.28
CA THR A 116 24.81 4.19 44.42
C THR A 116 25.56 2.97 44.95
N GLN A 117 26.37 2.34 44.09
CA GLN A 117 27.17 1.18 44.52
C GLN A 117 28.18 1.57 45.62
N ARG A 118 28.69 2.81 45.59
CA ARG A 118 29.57 3.36 46.63
C ARG A 118 28.83 3.47 47.96
N GLN A 119 27.61 4.02 47.95
CA GLN A 119 26.78 4.15 49.15
C GLN A 119 26.44 2.78 49.76
N ILE A 120 26.13 1.77 48.94
CA ILE A 120 25.87 0.40 49.41
C ILE A 120 27.10 -0.21 50.08
N LYS A 121 28.28 -0.06 49.48
CA LYS A 121 29.55 -0.54 50.06
C LYS A 121 29.88 0.16 51.38
N ALA A 122 29.73 1.48 51.42
CA ALA A 122 29.97 2.29 52.62
C ALA A 122 28.99 1.93 53.76
N ALA A 123 27.70 1.81 53.45
CA ALA A 123 26.67 1.39 54.40
C ALA A 123 26.94 -0.01 54.96
N HIS A 124 27.30 -0.98 54.11
CA HIS A 124 27.68 -2.30 54.56
C HIS A 124 28.91 -2.27 55.48
N LYS A 125 29.96 -1.51 55.13
CA LYS A 125 31.15 -1.35 56.00
C LYS A 125 30.77 -0.78 57.36
N ALA A 126 29.91 0.24 57.42
CA ALA A 126 29.42 0.82 58.68
C ALA A 126 28.62 -0.20 59.51
N MET A 127 27.72 -0.95 58.88
CA MET A 127 26.90 -1.98 59.53
C MET A 127 27.76 -3.13 60.08
N VAL A 128 28.75 -3.59 59.31
CA VAL A 128 29.71 -4.61 59.77
C VAL A 128 30.50 -4.09 60.96
N LEU A 129 31.00 -2.85 60.91
CA LEU A 129 31.76 -2.28 62.02
C LEU A 129 30.96 -2.20 63.34
N LYS A 130 29.64 -2.04 63.27
CA LYS A 130 28.73 -1.95 64.42
C LYS A 130 28.22 -3.32 64.89
N HIS A 131 27.90 -4.22 63.97
CA HIS A 131 27.18 -5.46 64.28
C HIS A 131 27.98 -6.75 64.13
N HIS A 132 29.29 -6.69 63.81
CA HIS A 132 30.13 -7.89 63.70
C HIS A 132 30.11 -8.74 64.97
N PRO A 133 29.98 -10.08 64.87
CA PRO A 133 29.90 -10.98 66.04
C PRO A 133 31.09 -10.81 66.99
N ASP A 134 32.33 -10.72 66.49
CA ASP A 134 33.50 -10.56 67.36
C ASP A 134 33.47 -9.28 68.20
N LYS A 135 32.99 -8.17 67.62
CA LYS A 135 32.90 -6.88 68.34
C LYS A 135 31.77 -6.89 69.36
N ARG A 136 30.63 -7.52 69.01
CA ARG A 136 29.51 -7.70 69.94
C ARG A 136 29.88 -8.63 71.10
N LYS A 137 30.69 -9.65 70.85
CA LYS A 137 31.24 -10.54 71.87
C LYS A 137 32.14 -9.78 72.84
N ALA A 138 32.99 -8.89 72.32
CA ALA A 138 33.83 -8.01 73.14
C ALA A 138 32.99 -7.01 73.98
N ALA A 139 31.83 -6.59 73.48
CA ALA A 139 30.88 -5.73 74.19
C ALA A 139 29.94 -6.48 75.16
N GLY A 140 30.03 -7.82 75.24
CA GLY A 140 29.22 -8.64 76.13
C GLY A 140 27.76 -8.85 75.68
N GLU A 141 27.43 -8.59 74.41
CA GLU A 141 26.08 -8.83 73.89
C GLU A 141 25.83 -10.34 73.65
N PRO A 142 24.59 -10.84 73.87
CA PRO A 142 24.24 -12.21 73.52
C PRO A 142 24.29 -12.40 71.99
N ILE A 143 24.98 -13.46 71.56
CA ILE A 143 25.11 -13.87 70.16
C ILE A 143 24.41 -15.21 69.99
N LYS A 144 23.56 -15.32 68.96
CA LYS A 144 22.97 -16.61 68.59
C LYS A 144 24.01 -17.46 67.89
N GLU A 145 24.05 -18.76 68.17
CA GLU A 145 25.07 -19.65 67.61
C GLU A 145 24.88 -19.93 66.12
N GLY A 146 26.00 -19.94 65.39
CA GLY A 146 26.08 -20.26 63.96
C GLY A 146 25.40 -19.23 63.06
N ASP A 147 24.82 -19.70 61.95
CA ASP A 147 24.20 -18.88 60.90
C ASP A 147 22.83 -18.29 61.30
N ASN A 148 22.38 -18.50 62.54
CA ASN A 148 21.08 -18.06 63.05
C ASN A 148 21.08 -16.63 63.63
N ASP A 149 22.23 -15.94 63.64
CA ASP A 149 22.32 -14.55 64.08
C ASP A 149 21.92 -13.56 62.97
N TYR A 150 21.28 -12.45 63.35
CA TYR A 150 20.81 -11.43 62.40
C TYR A 150 21.94 -10.80 61.58
N PHE A 151 23.20 -10.93 62.00
CA PHE A 151 24.36 -10.52 61.19
C PHE A 151 24.36 -11.20 59.81
N THR A 152 23.88 -12.44 59.71
CA THR A 152 23.71 -13.13 58.43
C THR A 152 22.76 -12.37 57.49
N CYS A 153 21.72 -11.71 58.02
CA CYS A 153 20.82 -10.86 57.22
C CYS A 153 21.56 -9.66 56.60
N ILE A 154 22.51 -9.07 57.33
CA ILE A 154 23.35 -7.95 56.83
C ILE A 154 24.23 -8.43 55.69
N THR A 155 24.88 -9.58 55.85
CA THR A 155 25.71 -10.20 54.80
C THR A 155 24.87 -10.53 53.55
N LYS A 156 23.69 -11.15 53.73
CA LYS A 156 22.77 -11.47 52.63
C LYS A 156 22.25 -10.23 51.92
N ALA A 157 21.91 -9.18 52.65
CA ALA A 157 21.49 -7.91 52.08
C ALA A 157 22.58 -7.29 51.21
N TYR A 158 23.84 -7.31 51.66
CA TYR A 158 24.96 -6.85 50.84
C TYR A 158 25.20 -7.76 49.63
N GLU A 159 25.18 -9.09 49.76
CA GLU A 159 25.32 -10.01 48.61
C GLU A 159 24.29 -9.73 47.50
N MET A 160 23.05 -9.39 47.88
CA MET A 160 21.99 -9.05 46.92
C MET A 160 22.17 -7.67 46.29
N LEU A 161 22.55 -6.68 47.08
CA LEU A 161 22.69 -5.29 46.62
C LEU A 161 24.06 -4.98 46.00
N SER A 162 25.07 -5.83 46.21
CA SER A 162 26.43 -5.66 45.69
C SER A 162 26.54 -6.01 44.21
N ASP A 163 25.85 -7.07 43.78
CA ASP A 163 25.85 -7.54 42.40
C ASP A 163 24.75 -6.82 41.61
N PRO A 164 25.07 -6.08 40.54
CA PRO A 164 24.06 -5.40 39.72
C PRO A 164 22.96 -6.32 39.19
N VAL A 165 23.27 -7.58 38.87
CA VAL A 165 22.29 -8.54 38.34
C VAL A 165 21.29 -8.95 39.43
N LYS A 166 21.79 -9.35 40.60
CA LYS A 166 20.95 -9.72 41.75
C LYS A 166 20.13 -8.53 42.25
N ARG A 167 20.75 -7.35 42.30
CA ARG A 167 20.09 -6.10 42.67
C ARG A 167 18.95 -5.76 41.71
N ARG A 168 19.13 -5.96 40.40
CA ARG A 168 18.05 -5.79 39.42
C ARG A 168 16.92 -6.79 39.63
N ALA A 169 17.22 -8.06 39.86
CA ALA A 169 16.20 -9.08 40.14
C ALA A 169 15.38 -8.72 41.40
N PHE A 170 16.05 -8.30 42.48
CA PHE A 170 15.40 -7.81 43.70
C PHE A 170 14.53 -6.55 43.44
N ASN A 171 15.09 -5.55 42.77
CA ASN A 171 14.38 -4.31 42.43
C ASN A 171 13.17 -4.51 41.50
N SER A 172 13.09 -5.65 40.80
CA SER A 172 11.98 -5.97 39.89
C SER A 172 10.72 -6.43 40.64
N VAL A 173 10.88 -6.88 41.88
CA VAL A 173 9.82 -7.46 42.73
C VAL A 173 9.63 -6.67 44.03
N ASP A 174 10.05 -5.41 44.01
CA ASP A 174 9.95 -4.46 45.12
C ASP A 174 8.49 -4.26 45.55
N PRO A 175 8.08 -4.70 46.76
CA PRO A 175 6.70 -4.59 47.22
C PRO A 175 6.20 -3.15 47.38
N THR A 176 7.14 -2.20 47.53
CA THR A 176 6.81 -0.76 47.65
C THR A 176 6.44 -0.12 46.31
N PHE A 177 6.71 -0.80 45.19
CA PHE A 177 6.34 -0.32 43.88
C PHE A 177 4.85 -0.57 43.62
N ASP A 178 4.06 0.50 43.57
CA ASP A 178 2.66 0.40 43.21
C ASP A 178 2.50 0.03 41.72
N ASN A 179 1.97 -1.17 41.46
CA ASN A 179 1.76 -1.69 40.12
C ASN A 179 0.37 -1.34 39.52
N SER A 180 -0.46 -0.56 40.22
CA SER A 180 -1.80 -0.22 39.75
C SER A 180 -1.80 0.52 38.40
N VAL A 181 -2.80 0.22 37.56
CA VAL A 181 -3.02 0.87 36.27
C VAL A 181 -4.35 1.62 36.34
N PRO A 182 -4.37 2.95 36.10
CA PRO A 182 -5.59 3.72 36.13
C PRO A 182 -6.63 3.23 35.12
N SER A 183 -7.90 3.29 35.51
CA SER A 183 -9.01 2.98 34.64
C SER A 183 -9.31 4.12 33.66
N LYS A 184 -10.01 3.81 32.56
CA LYS A 184 -10.41 4.81 31.55
C LYS A 184 -11.40 5.85 32.09
N SER A 185 -12.22 5.46 33.06
CA SER A 185 -13.23 6.34 33.68
C SER A 185 -12.59 7.41 34.55
N GLU A 186 -11.58 7.04 35.34
CA GLU A 186 -10.89 7.96 36.25
C GLU A 186 -10.10 9.02 35.48
N ALA A 187 -9.54 8.67 34.33
CA ALA A 187 -8.68 9.55 33.55
C ALA A 187 -9.40 10.36 32.46
N LYS A 188 -10.74 10.34 32.41
CA LYS A 188 -11.50 10.98 31.32
C LYS A 188 -11.34 12.50 31.32
N ASP A 189 -11.43 13.12 32.50
CA ASP A 189 -11.42 14.57 32.67
C ASP A 189 -10.07 15.09 33.19
N ASN A 190 -9.33 14.27 33.96
CA ASN A 190 -8.05 14.63 34.59
C ASN A 190 -6.88 13.79 34.06
N PHE A 191 -6.79 13.63 32.74
CA PHE A 191 -5.80 12.77 32.07
C PHE A 191 -4.37 12.95 32.60
N PHE A 192 -3.88 14.19 32.66
CA PHE A 192 -2.51 14.47 33.07
C PHE A 192 -2.28 14.17 34.55
N GLU A 193 -3.22 14.50 35.43
CA GLU A 193 -3.07 14.28 36.88
C GLU A 193 -3.02 12.78 37.21
N VAL A 194 -3.83 11.99 36.51
CA VAL A 194 -3.93 10.54 36.74
C VAL A 194 -2.75 9.79 36.12
N PHE A 195 -2.39 10.07 34.87
CA PHE A 195 -1.37 9.28 34.16
C PHE A 195 0.08 9.75 34.40
N SER A 196 0.33 11.04 34.66
CA SER A 196 1.70 11.55 34.85
C SER A 196 2.48 10.82 35.96
N PRO A 197 1.96 10.69 37.20
CA PRO A 197 2.68 9.98 38.27
C PRO A 197 2.87 8.49 37.95
N VAL A 198 1.97 7.88 37.17
CA VAL A 198 2.08 6.47 36.77
C VAL A 198 3.18 6.28 35.72
N PHE A 199 3.26 7.16 34.73
CA PHE A 199 4.34 7.13 33.74
C PHE A 199 5.70 7.44 34.37
N GLU A 200 5.77 8.41 35.28
CA GLU A 200 7.00 8.74 36.01
C GLU A 200 7.49 7.55 36.83
N ARG A 201 6.62 6.88 37.59
CA ARG A 201 6.99 5.68 38.36
C ARG A 201 7.45 4.54 37.45
N ASN A 202 6.74 4.26 36.36
CA ASN A 202 7.12 3.19 35.44
C ASN A 202 8.40 3.49 34.63
N SER A 203 8.80 4.77 34.50
CA SER A 203 10.05 5.16 33.84
C SER A 203 11.30 4.56 34.48
N ARG A 204 11.24 4.18 35.77
CA ARG A 204 12.29 3.43 36.51
C ARG A 204 12.80 2.21 35.74
N TYR A 205 11.95 1.56 34.95
CA TYR A 205 12.26 0.31 34.26
C TYR A 205 12.56 0.46 32.76
N ASN A 206 12.48 1.68 32.22
CA ASN A 206 12.54 1.98 30.78
C ASN A 206 11.40 1.34 29.96
N PHE A 207 11.25 1.72 28.68
CA PHE A 207 10.21 1.16 27.80
C PHE A 207 10.50 -0.30 27.42
N ASP A 208 11.77 -0.62 27.15
CA ASP A 208 12.23 -2.01 27.15
C ASP A 208 12.58 -2.40 28.59
N SER A 209 11.59 -3.01 29.26
CA SER A 209 11.67 -3.28 30.69
C SER A 209 12.80 -4.26 30.98
N TRP A 210 13.79 -3.80 31.73
CA TRP A 210 14.84 -4.68 32.26
C TRP A 210 14.36 -5.55 33.43
N ARG A 211 13.06 -5.50 33.81
CA ARG A 211 12.53 -6.31 34.91
C ARG A 211 12.78 -7.79 34.65
N GLU A 212 13.34 -8.43 35.68
CA GLU A 212 13.60 -9.85 35.68
C GLU A 212 13.06 -10.47 36.98
N PHE A 213 12.34 -11.58 36.84
CA PHE A 213 11.62 -12.22 37.95
C PHE A 213 12.37 -13.45 38.50
N SER A 214 13.69 -13.53 38.31
CA SER A 214 14.54 -14.62 38.82
C SER A 214 14.64 -14.66 40.33
N TYR A 215 14.35 -13.55 41.02
CA TYR A 215 14.28 -13.54 42.49
C TYR A 215 13.14 -14.42 43.03
N LEU A 216 12.08 -14.63 42.24
CA LEU A 216 10.90 -15.41 42.59
C LEU A 216 10.96 -16.85 42.06
N ASP A 217 12.15 -17.33 41.71
CA ASP A 217 12.37 -18.73 41.34
C ASP A 217 12.32 -19.59 42.63
N GLU A 218 11.43 -20.58 42.66
CA GLU A 218 11.15 -21.38 43.86
C GLU A 218 12.32 -22.31 44.21
N GLU A 219 12.92 -22.94 43.20
CA GLU A 219 14.02 -23.87 43.35
C GLU A 219 15.31 -23.33 42.73
N GLU A 220 16.39 -23.34 43.50
CA GLU A 220 17.72 -22.97 43.03
C GLU A 220 18.35 -24.15 42.30
N LYS A 221 18.77 -23.95 41.05
CA LYS A 221 19.38 -24.99 40.20
C LYS A 221 20.63 -25.65 40.80
N GLU A 222 21.23 -25.01 41.80
CA GLU A 222 22.41 -25.47 42.53
C GLU A 222 22.07 -26.54 43.59
N LYS A 223 20.80 -26.64 43.99
CA LYS A 223 20.30 -27.67 44.91
C LYS A 223 19.98 -29.00 44.23
N ALA A 224 19.98 -29.03 42.90
CA ALA A 224 19.75 -30.26 42.13
C ALA A 224 20.91 -31.25 42.30
N GLU A 225 20.58 -32.49 42.63
CA GLU A 225 21.54 -33.59 42.81
C GLU A 225 22.03 -34.11 41.46
N CYS A 226 21.17 -34.07 40.42
CA CYS A 226 21.51 -34.60 39.10
C CYS A 226 21.33 -33.59 37.95
N ARG A 227 21.93 -33.91 36.80
CA ARG A 227 21.89 -33.06 35.58
C ARG A 227 20.48 -32.86 35.05
N ASP A 228 19.65 -33.89 35.11
CA ASP A 228 18.29 -33.85 34.56
C ASP A 228 17.34 -33.07 35.47
N GLU A 229 17.51 -33.21 36.77
CA GLU A 229 16.84 -32.37 37.77
C GLU A 229 17.22 -30.89 37.58
N ARG A 230 18.51 -30.57 37.39
CA ARG A 230 18.92 -29.19 37.08
C ARG A 230 18.23 -28.64 35.83
N ARG A 231 18.12 -29.44 34.76
CA ARG A 231 17.40 -29.04 33.53
C ARG A 231 15.91 -28.87 33.77
N TRP A 232 15.32 -29.73 34.60
CA TRP A 232 13.90 -29.67 34.95
C TRP A 232 13.58 -28.40 35.76
N ILE A 233 14.38 -28.09 36.79
CA ILE A 233 14.27 -26.87 37.60
C ILE A 233 14.41 -25.63 36.71
N GLU A 234 15.45 -25.57 35.87
CA GLU A 234 15.64 -24.44 34.95
C GLU A 234 14.48 -24.28 33.96
N LYS A 235 13.85 -25.38 33.54
CA LYS A 235 12.67 -25.36 32.67
C LYS A 235 11.45 -24.80 33.39
N GLN A 236 11.19 -25.25 34.62
CA GLN A 236 10.09 -24.72 35.46
C GLN A 236 10.28 -23.23 35.74
N ASN A 237 11.46 -22.83 36.25
CA ASN A 237 11.77 -21.43 36.53
C ASN A 237 11.68 -20.55 35.27
N ARG A 238 12.12 -21.05 34.12
CA ARG A 238 11.98 -20.33 32.84
C ARG A 238 10.51 -20.14 32.47
N ALA A 239 9.66 -21.15 32.65
CA ALA A 239 8.23 -21.05 32.39
C ALA A 239 7.56 -20.03 33.34
N THR A 240 7.86 -20.10 34.64
CA THR A 240 7.31 -19.17 35.64
C THR A 240 7.77 -17.73 35.39
N ARG A 241 9.06 -17.50 35.08
CA ARG A 241 9.56 -16.17 34.69
C ARG A 241 8.90 -15.67 33.41
N ALA A 242 8.70 -16.53 32.42
CA ALA A 242 8.02 -16.15 31.18
C ALA A 242 6.57 -15.73 31.43
N GLN A 243 5.87 -16.42 32.33
CA GLN A 243 4.50 -16.07 32.73
C GLN A 243 4.44 -14.69 33.41
N ARG A 244 5.31 -14.43 34.40
CA ARG A 244 5.38 -13.11 35.08
C ARG A 244 5.78 -11.98 34.12
N LYS A 245 6.70 -12.24 33.17
CA LYS A 245 7.03 -11.29 32.10
C LYS A 245 5.84 -11.00 31.19
N LYS A 246 5.03 -12.01 30.87
CA LYS A 246 3.80 -11.85 30.08
C LYS A 246 2.76 -11.01 30.82
N GLU A 247 2.57 -11.25 32.11
CA GLU A 247 1.66 -10.47 32.97
C GLU A 247 2.11 -9.00 33.06
N GLU A 248 3.40 -8.75 33.26
CA GLU A 248 3.96 -7.40 33.27
C GLU A 248 3.80 -6.71 31.91
N MET A 249 4.09 -7.41 30.81
CA MET A 249 3.91 -6.87 29.46
C MET A 249 2.44 -6.52 29.19
N ASN A 250 1.50 -7.36 29.65
CA ASN A 250 0.07 -7.10 29.55
C ASN A 250 -0.35 -5.89 30.40
N ARG A 251 0.22 -5.73 31.60
CA ARG A 251 -0.01 -4.56 32.47
C ARG A 251 0.45 -3.27 31.79
N ILE A 252 1.67 -3.25 31.27
CA ILE A 252 2.23 -2.09 30.55
C ILE A 252 1.43 -1.80 29.28
N ARG A 253 1.03 -2.82 28.53
CA ARG A 253 0.16 -2.66 27.36
C ARG A 253 -1.18 -2.03 27.74
N THR A 254 -1.80 -2.51 28.82
CA THR A 254 -3.07 -1.97 29.32
C THR A 254 -2.92 -0.50 29.74
N LEU A 255 -1.82 -0.15 30.41
CA LEU A 255 -1.50 1.23 30.77
C LEU A 255 -1.42 2.13 29.52
N VAL A 256 -0.67 1.71 28.51
CA VAL A 256 -0.49 2.47 27.26
C VAL A 256 -1.81 2.58 26.49
N ASP A 257 -2.57 1.49 26.38
CA ASP A 257 -3.86 1.46 25.67
C ASP A 257 -4.90 2.36 26.38
N ASN A 258 -4.95 2.32 27.71
CA ASN A 258 -5.81 3.20 28.51
C ASN A 258 -5.43 4.67 28.31
N ALA A 259 -4.14 5.00 28.41
CA ALA A 259 -3.64 6.35 28.21
C ALA A 259 -3.95 6.86 26.79
N TYR A 260 -3.66 6.06 25.75
CA TYR A 260 -3.91 6.41 24.35
C TYR A 260 -5.41 6.64 24.07
N SER A 261 -6.29 5.92 24.75
CA SER A 261 -7.74 6.10 24.63
C SER A 261 -8.25 7.38 25.32
N CYS A 262 -7.55 7.85 26.36
CA CYS A 262 -7.99 8.99 27.17
C CYS A 262 -7.32 10.31 26.76
N ASP A 263 -6.14 10.28 26.13
CA ASP A 263 -5.34 11.47 25.78
C ASP A 263 -6.15 12.50 24.97
N PRO A 264 -6.32 13.74 25.49
CA PRO A 264 -7.09 14.79 24.82
C PRO A 264 -6.58 15.16 23.43
N ARG A 265 -5.26 15.10 23.20
CA ARG A 265 -4.64 15.44 21.90
C ARG A 265 -4.98 14.38 20.88
N ILE A 266 -4.88 13.11 21.25
CA ILE A 266 -5.22 11.97 20.38
C ILE A 266 -6.71 11.98 20.03
N LYS A 267 -7.58 12.34 20.99
CA LYS A 267 -9.02 12.50 20.73
C LYS A 267 -9.28 13.58 19.66
N LYS A 268 -8.68 14.77 19.80
CA LYS A 268 -8.79 15.84 18.79
C LYS A 268 -8.33 15.38 17.41
N PHE A 269 -7.16 14.74 17.30
CA PHE A 269 -6.69 14.22 16.02
C PHE A 269 -7.64 13.18 15.39
N LYS A 270 -8.21 12.28 16.19
CA LYS A 270 -9.19 11.29 15.71
C LYS A 270 -10.50 11.93 15.26
N GLU A 271 -10.98 12.94 15.98
CA GLU A 271 -12.18 13.70 15.64
C GLU A 271 -12.00 14.51 14.36
N GLU A 272 -10.85 15.18 14.20
CA GLU A 272 -10.49 15.92 12.99
C GLU A 272 -10.38 15.00 11.76
N GLU A 273 -9.69 13.86 11.88
CA GLU A 273 -9.60 12.86 10.80
C GLU A 273 -10.98 12.29 10.43
N LYS A 274 -11.84 12.03 11.41
CA LYS A 274 -13.21 11.56 11.18
C LYS A 274 -14.05 12.64 10.49
N ALA A 275 -13.98 13.88 10.96
CA ALA A 275 -14.68 15.02 10.37
C ALA A 275 -14.23 15.27 8.93
N LYS A 276 -12.93 15.16 8.64
CA LYS A 276 -12.38 15.27 7.29
C LYS A 276 -12.91 14.18 6.36
N LYS A 277 -12.91 12.92 6.81
CA LYS A 277 -13.47 11.80 6.04
C LYS A 277 -14.97 11.94 5.81
N GLU A 278 -15.71 12.43 6.81
CA GLU A 278 -17.14 12.70 6.68
C GLU A 278 -17.41 13.88 5.73
N ALA A 279 -16.62 14.94 5.80
CA ALA A 279 -16.70 16.08 4.89
C ALA A 279 -16.37 15.67 3.44
N GLU A 280 -15.35 14.84 3.23
CA GLU A 280 -15.02 14.30 1.90
C GLU A 280 -16.15 13.42 1.36
N LYS A 281 -16.73 12.54 2.19
CA LYS A 281 -17.89 11.72 1.79
C LYS A 281 -19.11 12.60 1.46
N LYS A 282 -19.40 13.62 2.27
CA LYS A 282 -20.50 14.56 2.03
C LYS A 282 -20.26 15.37 0.75
N ALA A 283 -19.06 15.89 0.54
CA ALA A 283 -18.69 16.63 -0.67
C ALA A 283 -18.79 15.76 -1.93
N LYS A 284 -18.35 14.49 -1.87
CA LYS A 284 -18.49 13.54 -2.98
C LYS A 284 -19.96 13.17 -3.26
N ALA A 285 -20.76 12.99 -2.22
CA ALA A 285 -22.19 12.72 -2.36
C ALA A 285 -22.92 13.94 -2.97
N GLU A 286 -22.59 15.14 -2.53
CA GLU A 286 -23.15 16.38 -3.05
C GLU A 286 -22.72 16.64 -4.50
N ALA A 287 -21.44 16.42 -4.83
CA ALA A 287 -20.92 16.53 -6.20
C ALA A 287 -21.65 15.54 -7.13
N LYS A 288 -21.85 14.29 -6.70
CA LYS A 288 -22.61 13.30 -7.46
C LYS A 288 -24.07 13.70 -7.65
N ARG A 289 -24.72 14.24 -6.61
CA ARG A 289 -26.11 14.72 -6.69
C ARG A 289 -26.23 15.90 -7.67
N LYS A 290 -25.34 16.88 -7.58
CA LYS A 290 -25.26 18.03 -8.51
C LYS A 290 -25.02 17.58 -9.95
N GLU A 291 -24.15 16.59 -10.17
CA GLU A 291 -23.92 16.02 -11.50
C GLU A 291 -25.17 15.30 -12.05
N GLN A 292 -25.89 14.54 -11.20
CA GLN A 292 -27.14 13.88 -11.60
C GLN A 292 -28.24 14.89 -11.94
N GLU A 293 -28.44 15.91 -11.10
CA GLU A 293 -29.39 17.00 -11.35
C GLU A 293 -29.05 17.77 -12.64
N ALA A 294 -27.75 18.03 -12.89
CA ALA A 294 -27.30 18.69 -14.12
C ALA A 294 -27.56 17.82 -15.36
N LYS A 295 -27.30 16.51 -15.30
CA LYS A 295 -27.59 15.57 -16.39
C LYS A 295 -29.09 15.44 -16.65
N GLU A 296 -29.92 15.45 -15.61
CA GLU A 296 -31.37 15.42 -15.77
C GLU A 296 -31.89 16.71 -16.42
N LYS A 297 -31.41 17.88 -15.98
CA LYS A 297 -31.73 19.15 -16.63
C LYS A 297 -31.26 19.19 -18.09
N GLN A 298 -30.08 18.64 -18.40
CA GLN A 298 -29.61 18.52 -19.78
C GLN A 298 -30.51 17.63 -20.63
N ARG A 299 -30.93 16.46 -20.12
CA ARG A 299 -31.87 15.58 -20.82
C ARG A 299 -33.22 16.25 -21.06
N GLN A 300 -33.74 16.99 -20.08
CA GLN A 300 -34.99 17.74 -20.23
C GLN A 300 -34.87 18.83 -21.31
N ALA A 301 -33.77 19.60 -21.29
CA ALA A 301 -33.51 20.62 -22.30
C ALA A 301 -33.31 20.02 -23.71
N GLU A 302 -32.66 18.86 -23.82
CA GLU A 302 -32.47 18.14 -25.09
C GLU A 302 -33.81 17.61 -25.64
N LEU A 303 -34.67 17.06 -24.79
CA LEU A 303 -36.01 16.62 -25.18
C LEU A 303 -36.89 17.80 -25.63
N GLU A 304 -36.82 18.93 -24.94
CA GLU A 304 -37.56 20.14 -25.31
C GLU A 304 -37.05 20.72 -26.63
N ALA A 305 -35.73 20.79 -26.83
CA ALA A 305 -35.12 21.22 -28.08
C ALA A 305 -35.46 20.29 -29.24
N ALA A 306 -35.48 18.97 -29.03
CA ALA A 306 -35.88 17.99 -30.05
C ALA A 306 -37.36 18.11 -30.41
N ARG A 307 -38.24 18.39 -29.45
CA ARG A 307 -39.65 18.68 -29.72
C ARG A 307 -39.81 19.93 -30.57
N LEU A 308 -39.11 21.01 -30.21
CA LEU A 308 -39.16 22.27 -30.95
C LEU A 308 -38.58 22.10 -32.38
N ALA A 309 -37.53 21.31 -32.55
CA ALA A 309 -36.95 21.03 -33.86
C ALA A 309 -37.92 20.24 -34.76
N LYS A 310 -38.60 19.23 -34.21
CA LYS A 310 -39.62 18.47 -34.95
C LYS A 310 -40.80 19.35 -35.36
N GLU A 311 -41.25 20.24 -34.49
CA GLU A 311 -42.32 21.18 -34.79
C GLU A 311 -41.93 22.13 -35.93
N LYS A 312 -40.70 22.65 -35.92
CA LYS A 312 -40.16 23.48 -37.00
C LYS A 312 -40.00 22.72 -38.31
N GLU A 313 -39.48 21.49 -38.27
CA GLU A 313 -39.34 20.65 -39.47
C GLU A 313 -40.71 20.32 -40.08
N GLU A 314 -41.70 19.99 -39.26
CA GLU A 314 -43.06 19.74 -39.73
C GLU A 314 -43.69 20.99 -40.35
N GLU A 315 -43.45 22.17 -39.77
CA GLU A 315 -43.90 23.45 -40.32
C GLU A 315 -43.19 23.76 -41.65
N GLU A 316 -41.88 23.55 -41.75
CA GLU A 316 -41.12 23.71 -42.99
C GLU A 316 -41.59 22.76 -44.09
N VAL A 317 -41.85 21.49 -43.77
CA VAL A 317 -42.40 20.50 -44.71
C VAL A 317 -43.80 20.93 -45.19
N ARG A 318 -44.66 21.41 -44.28
CA ARG A 318 -45.98 21.95 -44.66
C ARG A 318 -45.84 23.15 -45.60
N GLN A 319 -44.91 24.07 -45.34
CA GLN A 319 -44.64 25.21 -46.21
C GLN A 319 -44.11 24.79 -47.58
N GLN A 320 -43.17 23.85 -47.63
CA GLN A 320 -42.63 23.32 -48.89
C GLN A 320 -43.70 22.59 -49.71
N ALA A 321 -44.57 21.80 -49.07
CA ALA A 321 -45.69 21.14 -49.73
C ALA A 321 -46.67 22.15 -50.37
N LEU A 322 -46.92 23.27 -49.69
CA LEU A 322 -47.74 24.37 -50.24
C LEU A 322 -47.06 25.03 -51.44
N LEU A 323 -45.76 25.29 -51.38
CA LEU A 323 -44.99 25.85 -52.51
C LEU A 323 -44.94 24.89 -53.70
N ALA A 324 -44.70 23.60 -53.48
CA ALA A 324 -44.69 22.58 -54.52
C ALA A 324 -46.06 22.42 -55.20
N LYS A 325 -47.16 22.55 -54.45
CA LYS A 325 -48.51 22.55 -55.02
C LYS A 325 -48.73 23.76 -55.94
N LYS A 326 -48.30 24.95 -55.51
CA LYS A 326 -48.35 26.18 -56.34
C LYS A 326 -47.55 26.01 -57.63
N GLU A 327 -46.35 25.46 -57.57
CA GLU A 327 -45.49 25.21 -58.74
C GLU A 327 -46.11 24.20 -59.72
N LYS A 328 -46.66 23.09 -59.21
CA LYS A 328 -47.36 22.10 -60.05
C LYS A 328 -48.56 22.72 -60.77
N ASP A 329 -49.29 23.63 -60.13
CA ASP A 329 -50.40 24.34 -60.76
C ASP A 329 -49.93 25.34 -61.83
N ILE A 330 -48.76 25.97 -61.63
CA ILE A 330 -48.12 26.83 -62.65
C ILE A 330 -47.68 25.99 -63.86
N GLN A 331 -47.02 24.85 -63.66
CA GLN A 331 -46.57 23.97 -64.74
C GLN A 331 -47.74 23.40 -65.55
N LYS A 332 -48.83 22.99 -64.88
CA LYS A 332 -50.06 22.56 -65.56
C LYS A 332 -50.65 23.70 -66.41
N LYS A 333 -50.65 24.93 -65.91
CA LYS A 333 -51.09 26.10 -66.69
C LYS A 333 -50.16 26.39 -67.87
N ALA A 334 -48.84 26.22 -67.72
CA ALA A 334 -47.87 26.39 -68.80
C ALA A 334 -48.01 25.32 -69.89
N ILE A 335 -48.14 24.04 -69.53
CA ILE A 335 -48.37 22.94 -70.48
C ILE A 335 -49.68 23.16 -71.25
N LYS A 336 -50.76 23.57 -70.57
CA LYS A 336 -52.02 23.93 -71.24
C LYS A 336 -51.84 25.08 -72.25
N LYS A 337 -51.05 26.11 -71.93
CA LYS A 337 -50.74 27.22 -72.85
C LYS A 337 -49.94 26.75 -74.08
N GLU A 338 -48.91 25.91 -73.88
CA GLU A 338 -48.12 25.35 -74.98
C GLU A 338 -48.96 24.42 -75.88
N ARG A 339 -49.84 23.59 -75.31
CA ARG A 339 -50.80 22.77 -76.06
C ARG A 339 -51.72 23.64 -76.92
N GLN A 340 -52.21 24.76 -76.37
CA GLN A 340 -53.03 25.70 -77.11
C GLN A 340 -52.26 26.38 -78.25
N LYS A 341 -51.00 26.79 -78.02
CA LYS A 341 -50.12 27.32 -79.08
C LYS A 341 -49.90 26.31 -80.20
N LEU A 342 -49.67 25.04 -79.87
CA LEU A 342 -49.48 23.98 -80.85
C LEU A 342 -50.75 23.75 -81.68
N ARG A 343 -51.92 23.66 -81.02
CA ARG A 343 -53.24 23.59 -81.68
C ARG A 343 -53.48 24.79 -82.61
N ASN A 344 -53.18 25.99 -82.16
CA ASN A 344 -53.31 27.21 -82.96
C ASN A 344 -52.34 27.23 -84.15
N SER A 345 -51.09 26.81 -83.97
CA SER A 345 -50.09 26.74 -85.04
C SER A 345 -50.45 25.70 -86.11
N CYS A 346 -51.10 24.60 -85.71
CA CYS A 346 -51.60 23.59 -86.64
C CYS A 346 -52.83 24.10 -87.40
N LYS A 347 -53.73 24.83 -86.73
CA LYS A 347 -54.83 25.57 -87.38
C LYS A 347 -54.35 26.59 -88.42
N VAL A 348 -53.30 27.36 -88.10
CA VAL A 348 -52.70 28.32 -89.04
C VAL A 348 -52.08 27.62 -90.25
N ARG A 349 -51.33 26.53 -90.04
CA ARG A 349 -50.79 25.70 -91.14
C ARG A 349 -51.90 25.08 -92.00
N GLN A 350 -53.00 24.66 -91.39
CA GLN A 350 -54.18 24.14 -92.10
C GLN A 350 -54.85 25.22 -92.96
N THR A 351 -54.88 26.48 -92.50
CA THR A 351 -55.36 27.60 -93.34
C THR A 351 -54.39 28.01 -94.45
N THR A 352 -53.09 27.74 -94.33
CA THR A 352 -52.10 27.98 -95.41
C THR A 352 -52.07 26.87 -96.46
N TRP A 353 -52.41 25.64 -96.07
CA TRP A 353 -52.56 24.47 -96.95
C TRP A 353 -53.98 24.30 -97.50
N ASN A 354 -54.75 25.39 -97.55
CA ASN A 354 -56.12 25.38 -98.06
C ASN A 354 -56.15 25.58 -99.59
N HIS A 355 -55.28 24.88 -100.34
CA HIS A 355 -55.29 24.91 -101.80
C HIS A 355 -55.26 23.55 -102.51
N PHE A 356 -55.27 22.40 -101.81
CA PHE A 356 -55.35 21.10 -102.49
C PHE A 356 -56.08 20.02 -101.65
N SER A 357 -57.41 20.09 -101.52
CA SER A 357 -58.31 18.92 -101.60
C SER A 357 -59.79 19.33 -101.45
N ASP A 358 -60.63 18.94 -102.40
CA ASP A 358 -62.09 19.21 -102.39
C ASP A 358 -62.91 18.16 -101.61
N ASN A 359 -62.25 17.24 -100.90
CA ASN A 359 -62.90 16.12 -100.23
C ASN A 359 -62.92 16.30 -98.70
N GLU A 360 -64.11 16.56 -98.14
CA GLU A 360 -64.34 16.82 -96.70
C GLU A 360 -63.85 15.66 -95.79
N ALA A 361 -63.94 14.42 -96.28
CA ALA A 361 -63.50 13.23 -95.54
C ALA A 361 -61.98 13.21 -95.27
N GLU A 362 -61.16 13.79 -96.16
CA GLU A 362 -59.70 13.85 -95.98
C GLU A 362 -59.28 14.94 -94.98
N ARG A 363 -60.01 16.07 -94.96
CA ARG A 363 -59.78 17.15 -93.99
C ARG A 363 -60.01 16.69 -92.54
N VAL A 364 -61.07 15.92 -92.32
CA VAL A 364 -61.39 15.37 -90.99
C VAL A 364 -60.34 14.33 -90.56
N LYS A 365 -59.88 13.47 -91.48
CA LYS A 365 -58.78 12.53 -91.19
C LYS A 365 -57.48 13.24 -90.81
N MET A 366 -57.10 14.30 -91.51
CA MET A 366 -55.91 15.08 -91.17
C MET A 366 -56.04 15.77 -89.80
N MET A 367 -57.21 16.30 -89.44
CA MET A 367 -57.47 16.85 -88.10
C MET A 367 -57.36 15.78 -87.01
N GLU A 368 -57.91 14.59 -87.26
CA GLU A 368 -57.82 13.45 -86.35
C GLU A 368 -56.36 12.97 -86.20
N GLU A 369 -55.58 12.94 -87.29
CA GLU A 369 -54.16 12.59 -87.25
C GLU A 369 -53.33 13.61 -86.47
N VAL A 370 -53.62 14.91 -86.60
CA VAL A 370 -52.98 15.98 -85.81
C VAL A 370 -53.31 15.86 -84.32
N GLU A 371 -54.57 15.56 -83.95
CA GLU A 371 -54.95 15.29 -82.56
C GLU A 371 -54.24 14.02 -82.03
N LYS A 372 -54.21 12.94 -82.81
CA LYS A 372 -53.45 11.72 -82.48
C LYS A 372 -51.94 11.97 -82.35
N LEU A 373 -51.39 12.97 -83.05
CA LEU A 373 -49.98 13.35 -82.97
C LEU A 373 -49.72 14.21 -81.75
N CYS A 374 -50.65 15.10 -81.38
CA CYS A 374 -50.62 15.83 -80.11
C CYS A 374 -50.68 14.89 -78.90
N ASP A 375 -51.56 13.88 -78.93
CA ASP A 375 -51.71 12.92 -77.85
C ASP A 375 -50.51 11.94 -77.79
N ARG A 376 -49.95 11.53 -78.94
CA ARG A 376 -48.70 10.76 -78.99
C ARG A 376 -47.49 11.53 -78.50
N LEU A 377 -47.40 12.84 -78.74
CA LEU A 377 -46.36 13.70 -78.16
C LEU A 377 -46.48 13.82 -76.65
N GLU A 378 -47.70 13.84 -76.11
CA GLU A 378 -47.97 13.85 -74.66
C GLU A 378 -47.56 12.51 -74.01
N LEU A 379 -47.90 11.39 -74.67
CA LEU A 379 -47.49 10.05 -74.26
C LEU A 379 -45.96 9.86 -74.34
N ALA A 380 -45.32 10.34 -75.42
CA ALA A 380 -43.87 10.29 -75.57
C ALA A 380 -43.15 11.12 -74.50
N ARG A 381 -43.67 12.31 -74.15
CA ARG A 381 -43.10 13.16 -73.11
C ARG A 381 -43.30 12.58 -71.71
N TYR A 382 -44.43 11.92 -71.45
CA TYR A 382 -44.69 11.16 -70.23
C TYR A 382 -43.78 9.93 -70.13
N ASN A 383 -43.60 9.20 -71.23
CA ASN A 383 -42.70 8.05 -71.29
C ASN A 383 -41.23 8.45 -71.12
N CYS A 384 -40.78 9.56 -71.72
CA CYS A 384 -39.45 10.12 -71.48
C CYS A 384 -39.28 10.55 -70.01
N ARG A 385 -40.30 11.15 -69.39
CA ARG A 385 -40.26 11.52 -67.97
C ARG A 385 -40.20 10.29 -67.07
N ALA A 386 -41.02 9.27 -67.34
CA ALA A 386 -41.02 8.01 -66.61
C ALA A 386 -39.67 7.28 -66.75
N ALA A 387 -39.10 7.25 -67.95
CA ALA A 387 -37.77 6.69 -68.19
C ALA A 387 -36.67 7.48 -67.47
N ILE A 388 -36.76 8.81 -67.39
CA ILE A 388 -35.82 9.63 -66.62
C ILE A 388 -35.98 9.38 -65.11
N GLU A 389 -37.21 9.23 -64.59
CA GLU A 389 -37.46 8.90 -63.18
C GLU A 389 -36.92 7.49 -62.85
N GLU A 390 -37.05 6.52 -63.75
CA GLU A 390 -36.51 5.16 -63.60
C GLU A 390 -34.98 5.14 -63.64
N ILE A 391 -34.35 5.85 -64.58
CA ILE A 391 -32.89 6.01 -64.65
C ILE A 391 -32.35 6.69 -63.39
N ASN A 392 -33.03 7.74 -62.88
CA ASN A 392 -32.62 8.43 -61.66
C ASN A 392 -32.70 7.52 -60.42
N GLU A 393 -33.71 6.65 -60.35
CA GLU A 393 -33.84 5.65 -59.28
C GLU A 393 -32.75 4.57 -59.39
N GLN A 394 -32.42 4.14 -60.61
CA GLN A 394 -31.32 3.22 -60.88
C GLN A 394 -29.99 3.79 -60.40
N ILE A 395 -29.70 5.06 -60.74
CA ILE A 395 -28.49 5.78 -60.31
C ILE A 395 -28.45 5.91 -58.78
N ARG A 396 -29.59 6.16 -58.13
CA ARG A 396 -29.66 6.25 -56.67
C ARG A 396 -29.31 4.92 -56.00
N LYS A 397 -29.85 3.81 -56.51
CA LYS A 397 -29.54 2.46 -56.01
C LYS A 397 -28.08 2.07 -56.26
N GLU A 398 -27.54 2.35 -57.45
CA GLU A 398 -26.12 2.11 -57.73
C GLU A 398 -25.21 2.93 -56.83
N LYS A 399 -25.59 4.17 -56.50
CA LYS A 399 -24.83 5.04 -55.60
C LYS A 399 -24.86 4.53 -54.15
N GLU A 400 -26.02 4.09 -53.65
CA GLU A 400 -26.15 3.46 -52.33
C GLU A 400 -25.37 2.14 -52.24
N GLU A 401 -25.42 1.31 -53.28
CA GLU A 401 -24.64 0.07 -53.36
C GLU A 401 -23.13 0.35 -53.44
N ALA A 402 -22.70 1.34 -54.22
CA ALA A 402 -21.29 1.74 -54.31
C ALA A 402 -20.79 2.29 -52.97
N GLU A 403 -21.60 3.08 -52.27
CA GLU A 403 -21.26 3.59 -50.94
C GLU A 403 -21.22 2.47 -49.89
N ALA A 404 -22.16 1.51 -49.94
CA ALA A 404 -22.14 0.32 -49.10
C ALA A 404 -20.91 -0.57 -49.38
N ARG A 405 -20.53 -0.75 -50.64
CA ARG A 405 -19.30 -1.46 -51.06
C ARG A 405 -18.05 -0.72 -50.58
N MET A 406 -18.00 0.61 -50.68
CA MET A 406 -16.88 1.42 -50.20
C MET A 406 -16.80 1.39 -48.66
N ARG A 407 -17.93 1.34 -47.97
CA ARG A 407 -18.03 1.20 -46.50
C ARG A 407 -17.66 -0.20 -46.01
N GLN A 408 -17.89 -1.23 -46.81
CA GLN A 408 -17.39 -2.59 -46.56
C GLN A 408 -15.89 -2.71 -46.89
N ALA A 409 -15.42 -2.07 -47.96
CA ALA A 409 -14.01 -2.03 -48.33
C ALA A 409 -13.16 -1.28 -47.30
N SER A 410 -13.65 -0.17 -46.75
CA SER A 410 -13.00 0.53 -45.63
C SER A 410 -12.95 -0.31 -44.36
N LYS A 411 -14.03 -1.05 -44.01
CA LYS A 411 -14.00 -2.03 -42.90
C LYS A 411 -13.02 -3.18 -43.12
N ASN A 412 -12.85 -3.65 -44.35
CA ASN A 412 -11.87 -4.69 -44.69
C ASN A 412 -10.43 -4.13 -44.75
N ALA A 413 -10.25 -2.88 -45.19
CA ALA A 413 -8.97 -2.19 -45.20
C ALA A 413 -8.51 -1.82 -43.77
N GLU A 414 -9.41 -1.45 -42.86
CA GLU A 414 -9.08 -1.28 -41.43
C GLU A 414 -8.63 -2.61 -40.78
N LYS A 415 -9.00 -3.76 -41.35
CA LYS A 415 -8.56 -5.09 -40.90
C LYS A 415 -7.25 -5.56 -41.57
N SER A 416 -6.75 -4.86 -42.59
CA SER A 416 -5.58 -5.29 -43.37
C SER A 416 -4.53 -4.21 -43.63
N THR A 417 -4.73 -2.97 -43.15
CA THR A 417 -3.74 -1.88 -43.24
C THR A 417 -3.46 -1.29 -41.86
N GLY A 418 -2.88 -2.11 -41.00
CA GLY A 418 -2.25 -1.71 -39.74
C GLY A 418 -0.75 -2.00 -39.74
N GLY A 419 -0.06 -1.71 -40.85
CA GLY A 419 1.39 -1.86 -41.00
C GLY A 419 2.07 -0.50 -40.88
N GLY A 420 2.46 -0.12 -39.65
CA GLY A 420 3.14 1.13 -39.39
C GLY A 420 3.54 1.32 -37.92
N GLY A 421 4.59 0.63 -37.49
CA GLY A 421 5.49 1.11 -36.45
C GLY A 421 4.97 1.32 -35.03
N ASN A 422 4.74 0.22 -34.30
CA ASN A 422 5.32 0.07 -32.96
C ASN A 422 5.38 -1.42 -32.62
N GLY A 423 6.58 -1.95 -32.35
CA GLY A 423 6.80 -3.36 -32.04
C GLY A 423 6.13 -3.76 -30.72
N SER A 424 4.82 -3.95 -30.71
CA SER A 424 4.17 -4.72 -29.65
C SER A 424 4.60 -6.17 -29.87
N LYS A 425 5.72 -6.55 -29.24
CA LYS A 425 6.21 -7.93 -29.15
C LYS A 425 5.01 -8.84 -28.85
N HIS A 426 4.57 -9.61 -29.85
CA HIS A 426 3.37 -10.43 -29.79
C HIS A 426 3.40 -11.31 -28.54
N TRP A 427 2.43 -11.15 -27.64
CA TRP A 427 2.31 -11.99 -26.44
C TRP A 427 1.51 -13.24 -26.84
N SER A 428 2.18 -14.39 -26.91
CA SER A 428 1.50 -15.68 -27.08
C SER A 428 0.72 -16.04 -25.82
N GLU A 429 -0.27 -16.92 -25.95
CA GLU A 429 -1.04 -17.44 -24.81
C GLU A 429 -0.10 -18.10 -23.78
N ASP A 430 0.92 -18.82 -24.26
CA ASP A 430 1.92 -19.47 -23.41
C ASP A 430 2.79 -18.46 -22.63
N ASP A 431 3.16 -17.33 -23.26
CA ASP A 431 3.89 -16.23 -22.60
C ASP A 431 3.02 -15.55 -21.53
N LEU A 432 1.71 -15.46 -21.74
CA LEU A 432 0.77 -14.90 -20.76
C LEU A 432 0.63 -15.81 -19.54
N GLN A 433 0.53 -17.12 -19.74
CA GLN A 433 0.48 -18.10 -18.65
C GLN A 433 1.78 -18.08 -17.82
N LEU A 434 2.93 -18.01 -18.50
CA LEU A 434 4.22 -17.93 -17.84
C LEU A 434 4.37 -16.63 -17.03
N LEU A 435 3.86 -15.51 -17.54
CA LEU A 435 3.83 -14.23 -16.82
C LEU A 435 2.97 -14.31 -15.55
N ILE A 436 1.76 -14.88 -15.63
CA ILE A 436 0.86 -15.03 -14.48
C ILE A 436 1.52 -15.91 -13.40
N LYS A 437 2.12 -17.04 -13.80
CA LYS A 437 2.86 -17.93 -12.89
C LYS A 437 4.04 -17.23 -12.22
N ALA A 438 4.83 -16.48 -12.98
CA ALA A 438 5.99 -15.75 -12.45
C ALA A 438 5.59 -14.63 -11.48
N VAL A 439 4.49 -13.91 -11.75
CA VAL A 439 3.98 -12.85 -10.88
C VAL A 439 3.52 -13.40 -9.52
N ASN A 440 2.96 -14.61 -9.48
CA ASN A 440 2.56 -15.29 -8.25
C ASN A 440 3.76 -15.91 -7.51
N LEU A 441 4.75 -16.44 -8.24
CA LEU A 441 5.96 -17.03 -7.66
C LEU A 441 6.85 -15.98 -6.97
N PHE A 442 6.87 -14.75 -7.51
CA PHE A 442 7.63 -13.63 -6.96
C PHE A 442 6.69 -12.54 -6.45
N PRO A 443 6.33 -12.48 -5.15
CA PRO A 443 5.41 -11.49 -4.59
C PRO A 443 6.03 -10.07 -4.52
N ALA A 444 5.19 -9.06 -4.26
CA ALA A 444 5.59 -7.66 -4.23
C ALA A 444 6.48 -7.35 -3.00
N GLY A 445 7.65 -6.71 -3.21
CA GLY A 445 8.54 -6.33 -2.11
C GLY A 445 9.75 -5.48 -2.50
N THR A 446 10.29 -5.61 -3.71
CA THR A 446 11.45 -4.83 -4.18
C THR A 446 11.37 -4.47 -5.66
N ASN A 447 12.04 -3.39 -6.08
CA ASN A 447 11.99 -2.87 -7.46
C ASN A 447 12.61 -3.86 -8.48
N SER A 448 13.60 -4.64 -8.06
CA SER A 448 14.25 -5.70 -8.85
C SER A 448 13.35 -6.90 -9.15
N ARG A 449 12.14 -6.98 -8.57
CA ARG A 449 11.15 -8.04 -8.86
C ARG A 449 10.90 -8.21 -10.36
N TRP A 450 10.76 -7.09 -11.07
CA TRP A 450 10.40 -7.12 -12.49
C TRP A 450 11.54 -7.59 -13.39
N GLU A 451 12.79 -7.43 -12.95
CA GLU A 451 13.96 -7.98 -13.63
C GLU A 451 14.04 -9.50 -13.46
N VAL A 452 13.76 -10.00 -12.25
CA VAL A 452 13.69 -11.44 -11.97
C VAL A 452 12.59 -12.11 -12.79
N ILE A 453 11.41 -11.49 -12.86
CA ILE A 453 10.29 -12.01 -13.68
C ILE A 453 10.66 -11.99 -15.17
N ALA A 454 11.28 -10.92 -15.67
CA ALA A 454 11.71 -10.86 -17.07
C ALA A 454 12.76 -11.94 -17.41
N ASN A 455 13.73 -12.18 -16.52
CA ASN A 455 14.72 -13.24 -16.69
C ASN A 455 14.08 -14.63 -16.66
N TYR A 456 13.18 -14.88 -15.71
CA TYR A 456 12.42 -16.13 -15.63
C TYR A 456 11.63 -16.38 -16.93
N MET A 457 10.95 -15.35 -17.45
CA MET A 457 10.23 -15.45 -18.72
C MET A 457 11.15 -15.71 -19.90
N ASN A 458 12.33 -15.09 -19.97
CA ASN A 458 13.28 -15.28 -21.07
C ASN A 458 13.91 -16.69 -21.08
N ILE A 459 14.00 -17.35 -19.91
CA ILE A 459 14.52 -18.72 -19.79
C ILE A 459 13.46 -19.75 -20.16
N HIS A 460 12.20 -19.48 -19.79
CA HIS A 460 11.11 -20.46 -19.90
C HIS A 460 10.15 -20.20 -21.07
N SER A 461 10.34 -19.13 -21.84
CA SER A 461 9.52 -18.83 -23.02
C SER A 461 10.02 -19.57 -24.27
N SER A 462 9.09 -20.17 -25.00
CA SER A 462 9.33 -20.83 -26.29
C SER A 462 9.22 -19.86 -27.48
N SER A 463 8.85 -18.59 -27.26
CA SER A 463 8.57 -17.62 -28.33
C SER A 463 9.83 -17.00 -28.95
N GLY A 464 11.01 -17.23 -28.36
CA GLY A 464 12.30 -16.67 -28.83
C GLY A 464 12.41 -15.15 -28.69
N VAL A 465 11.42 -14.47 -28.11
CA VAL A 465 11.38 -13.01 -27.97
C VAL A 465 11.89 -12.59 -26.59
N LYS A 466 13.03 -11.88 -26.55
CA LYS A 466 13.57 -11.32 -25.30
C LYS A 466 12.67 -10.21 -24.74
N ARG A 467 12.12 -10.42 -23.55
CA ARG A 467 11.27 -9.47 -22.79
C ARG A 467 12.12 -8.70 -21.79
N THR A 468 11.86 -7.39 -21.68
CA THR A 468 12.50 -6.52 -20.68
C THR A 468 11.59 -6.32 -19.47
N ALA A 469 12.14 -5.89 -18.33
CA ALA A 469 11.34 -5.57 -17.13
C ALA A 469 10.20 -4.57 -17.43
N LYS A 470 10.45 -3.59 -18.32
CA LYS A 470 9.45 -2.59 -18.75
C LYS A 470 8.28 -3.23 -19.51
N ASP A 471 8.56 -4.21 -20.37
CA ASP A 471 7.54 -4.93 -21.16
C ASP A 471 6.63 -5.77 -20.25
N VAL A 472 7.25 -6.46 -19.29
CA VAL A 472 6.58 -7.32 -18.29
C VAL A 472 5.68 -6.49 -17.37
N ILE A 473 6.17 -5.36 -16.86
CA ILE A 473 5.40 -4.43 -16.03
C ILE A 473 4.18 -3.90 -16.80
N GLY A 474 4.40 -3.45 -18.04
CA GLY A 474 3.34 -2.89 -18.88
C GLY A 474 2.23 -3.91 -19.13
N LYS A 475 2.59 -5.15 -19.44
CA LYS A 475 1.62 -6.22 -19.70
C LYS A 475 0.92 -6.68 -18.43
N ALA A 476 1.63 -6.83 -17.31
CA ALA A 476 1.02 -7.20 -16.02
C ALA A 476 0.01 -6.15 -15.53
N LYS A 477 0.31 -4.86 -15.69
CA LYS A 477 -0.64 -3.77 -15.37
C LYS A 477 -1.84 -3.75 -16.31
N SER A 478 -1.64 -4.06 -17.60
CA SER A 478 -2.76 -4.20 -18.56
C SER A 478 -3.66 -5.37 -18.20
N LEU A 479 -3.11 -6.51 -17.77
CA LEU A 479 -3.88 -7.65 -17.29
C LEU A 479 -4.61 -7.33 -15.99
N GLN A 480 -4.00 -6.59 -15.05
CA GLN A 480 -4.67 -6.17 -13.83
C GLN A 480 -5.93 -5.32 -14.08
N LYS A 481 -5.94 -4.49 -15.14
CA LYS A 481 -7.08 -3.65 -15.53
C LYS A 481 -8.25 -4.41 -16.16
N LEU A 482 -8.07 -5.67 -16.55
CA LEU A 482 -9.16 -6.50 -17.06
C LEU A 482 -10.04 -7.01 -15.90
N ASP A 483 -11.34 -7.07 -16.15
CA ASP A 483 -12.37 -7.55 -15.21
C ASP A 483 -12.03 -8.98 -14.75
N PRO A 484 -12.18 -9.35 -13.46
CA PRO A 484 -11.87 -10.70 -12.97
C PRO A 484 -12.46 -11.83 -13.82
N HIS A 485 -13.69 -11.69 -14.33
CA HIS A 485 -14.33 -12.69 -15.19
C HIS A 485 -13.56 -12.92 -16.51
N GLN A 486 -12.96 -11.86 -17.08
CA GLN A 486 -12.20 -11.96 -18.32
C GLN A 486 -10.86 -12.68 -18.12
N LYS A 487 -10.28 -12.63 -16.91
CA LYS A 487 -9.06 -13.38 -16.56
C LYS A 487 -9.35 -14.87 -16.44
N ASP A 488 -10.50 -15.21 -15.85
CA ASP A 488 -10.95 -16.59 -15.70
C ASP A 488 -11.30 -17.21 -17.06
N ASP A 489 -11.90 -16.44 -17.97
CA ASP A 489 -12.20 -16.89 -19.34
C ASP A 489 -10.92 -17.18 -20.16
N ILE A 490 -9.85 -16.42 -19.94
CA ILE A 490 -8.55 -16.66 -20.60
C ILE A 490 -7.91 -17.95 -20.04
N ASN A 491 -7.88 -18.11 -18.72
CA ASN A 491 -7.37 -19.34 -18.08
C ASN A 491 -8.18 -20.58 -18.48
N LYS A 492 -9.50 -20.45 -18.60
CA LYS A 492 -10.39 -21.54 -19.04
C LYS A 492 -10.12 -21.95 -20.48
N LYS A 493 -9.98 -20.98 -21.40
CA LYS A 493 -9.63 -21.26 -22.80
C LYS A 493 -8.27 -21.93 -22.95
N ALA A 494 -7.30 -21.57 -22.10
CA ALA A 494 -5.99 -22.21 -22.07
C ALA A 494 -6.06 -23.66 -21.54
N PHE A 495 -6.87 -23.91 -20.50
CA PHE A 495 -7.11 -25.27 -19.97
C PHE A 495 -7.80 -26.18 -21.00
N ASP A 496 -8.78 -25.64 -21.73
CA ASP A 496 -9.47 -26.37 -22.79
C ASP A 496 -8.52 -26.69 -23.97
N LYS A 497 -7.58 -25.78 -24.28
CA LYS A 497 -6.54 -26.02 -25.29
C LYS A 497 -5.55 -27.10 -24.85
N PHE A 498 -5.11 -27.09 -23.58
CA PHE A 498 -4.27 -28.13 -22.98
C PHE A 498 -4.93 -29.51 -23.04
N LYS A 499 -6.23 -29.60 -22.69
CA LYS A 499 -7.00 -30.85 -22.82
C LYS A 499 -7.06 -31.35 -24.26
N LYS A 500 -7.13 -30.45 -25.24
CA LYS A 500 -7.19 -30.79 -26.66
C LYS A 500 -5.85 -31.28 -27.20
N GLU A 501 -4.74 -30.72 -26.70
CA GLU A 501 -3.37 -31.10 -27.10
C GLU A 501 -2.85 -32.36 -26.39
N HIS A 502 -3.41 -32.73 -25.23
CA HIS A 502 -3.03 -33.95 -24.48
C HIS A 502 -4.14 -35.01 -24.41
N GLY A 503 -5.13 -34.92 -25.30
CA GLY A 503 -6.33 -35.78 -25.34
C GLY A 503 -6.20 -37.09 -26.14
N VAL A 504 -4.99 -37.63 -26.37
CA VAL A 504 -4.80 -38.97 -26.95
C VAL A 504 -4.12 -39.86 -25.90
N VAL A 505 -4.83 -40.92 -25.53
CA VAL A 505 -4.55 -41.85 -24.43
C VAL A 505 -3.23 -42.62 -24.63
N CYS A 506 -2.34 -42.58 -23.63
CA CYS A 506 -1.37 -43.64 -23.38
C CYS A 506 -1.93 -44.58 -22.30
N GLN A 507 -1.74 -45.88 -22.52
CA GLN A 507 -2.26 -46.98 -21.73
C GLN A 507 -1.82 -46.90 -20.27
N ALA A 508 -2.72 -47.33 -19.38
CA ALA A 508 -2.47 -47.42 -17.95
C ALA A 508 -1.53 -48.59 -17.66
N ASP A 509 -0.25 -48.29 -17.42
CA ASP A 509 0.59 -49.16 -16.60
C ASP A 509 0.26 -48.88 -15.13
N ASN A 510 -0.39 -49.84 -14.49
CA ASN A 510 -0.59 -49.86 -13.04
C ASN A 510 0.78 -50.07 -12.36
N ALA A 511 1.56 -49.01 -12.22
CA ALA A 511 2.69 -48.97 -11.30
C ALA A 511 2.20 -48.40 -9.97
N THR A 512 2.22 -49.24 -8.94
CA THR A 512 1.93 -48.90 -7.55
C THR A 512 2.83 -47.74 -7.09
N PRO A 513 2.31 -46.70 -6.42
CA PRO A 513 3.14 -45.64 -5.86
C PRO A 513 4.14 -46.20 -4.85
N SER A 514 5.43 -45.88 -5.03
CA SER A 514 6.49 -46.23 -4.08
C SER A 514 6.17 -45.63 -2.70
N GLU A 515 5.95 -46.50 -1.72
CA GLU A 515 5.94 -46.12 -0.31
C GLU A 515 7.31 -45.58 0.07
N ARG A 516 7.33 -44.40 0.69
CA ARG A 516 8.53 -43.80 1.26
C ARG A 516 8.72 -44.41 2.65
N PHE A 517 9.66 -45.34 2.76
CA PHE A 517 10.09 -45.93 4.02
C PHE A 517 10.74 -44.83 4.88
N GLU A 518 10.03 -44.30 5.89
CA GLU A 518 10.66 -43.52 6.95
C GLU A 518 11.34 -44.51 7.91
N GLY A 519 12.64 -44.74 7.66
CA GLY A 519 13.50 -45.53 8.54
C GLY A 519 13.71 -44.83 9.87
N ASN A 520 13.21 -45.48 10.92
CA ASN A 520 13.54 -45.22 12.32
C ASN A 520 15.02 -45.52 12.61
N GLU A 521 15.53 -44.80 13.61
CA GLU A 521 16.62 -45.20 14.52
C GLU A 521 17.99 -45.55 13.91
N ILE A 522 18.94 -44.61 14.09
CA ILE A 522 20.36 -44.96 14.19
C ILE A 522 20.79 -44.74 15.64
N LEU A 523 20.73 -45.84 16.40
CA LEU A 523 21.59 -46.11 17.54
C LEU A 523 23.00 -46.37 17.01
N PHE A 524 23.99 -45.57 17.43
CA PHE A 524 25.41 -45.94 17.36
C PHE A 524 25.94 -46.14 18.78
N PHE A 525 26.01 -47.41 19.19
CA PHE A 525 27.20 -47.96 19.87
C PHE A 525 28.24 -48.25 18.76
N TYR A 526 29.56 -48.13 18.89
CA TYR A 526 30.50 -48.60 19.92
C TYR A 526 31.87 -47.92 19.65
N GLU A 527 32.56 -47.45 20.70
CA GLU A 527 33.94 -47.78 21.11
C GLU A 527 34.41 -46.86 22.25
#